data_AF-A0A836FWD1-F1
#
_entry.id   AF-A0A836FWD1-F1
#
_cell.length_a   1.000
_cell.length_b   1.000
_cell.length_c   1.000
_cell.angle_alpha   90.00
_cell.angle_beta   90.00
_cell.angle_gamma   90.00
#
_symmetry.space_group_name_H-M   'P 1'
#
loop_
_entity.id
_entity.type
_entity.pdbx_description
1 polymer ?
#
loop_
_entity_poly.entity_id
_entity_poly.type
_entity_poly.pdbx_seq_one_letter_code
_entity_poly.pdbx_strand_id
1 'polypeptide(L)'
;MRRCVPCLRLLCEGTGLLRGGAGSPSPSSSSSPNFSHAAEEKIEKESQALKRVACYPHRFMTRPVLPVPTSQILSPLFLSNLMELNQLATDLHCLSFSAPKAHWDAAVILLKDSPDAKEYEVWVNPSVPGYDDRNAVAPMYGMWENCISCGASMAWVVRPQRITCSGYDEHGSQKVQVLDGMRARCLMHELDHLMGKTIFDQTTGPEFVVSSVAMAQRHLWPANFPSAEAYMTIPGQFFDYVRNTTVIPPGMEWWYAQNTREEFGNDRIAR
;
A
#
# COMPACT_ATOMS: atom_id res chain seq x y z
N MET A 1 -37.48 -18.27 20.62
CA MET A 1 -37.61 -19.38 19.65
C MET A 1 -38.53 -18.96 18.51
N ARG A 2 -38.01 -18.86 17.29
CA ARG A 2 -38.54 -19.46 16.04
C ARG A 2 -37.74 -18.90 14.86
N ARG A 3 -36.92 -19.78 14.29
CA ARG A 3 -36.28 -19.65 12.98
C ARG A 3 -37.35 -19.84 11.91
N CYS A 4 -37.18 -19.22 10.74
CA CYS A 4 -37.43 -19.89 9.46
C CYS A 4 -36.62 -19.23 8.34
N VAL A 5 -36.13 -20.08 7.43
CA VAL A 5 -35.13 -19.87 6.39
C VAL A 5 -35.85 -19.91 4.99
N PRO A 6 -35.16 -20.02 3.83
CA PRO A 6 -35.14 -19.02 2.77
C PRO A 6 -35.99 -19.39 1.53
N CYS A 7 -36.10 -18.45 0.60
CA CYS A 7 -36.84 -18.60 -0.65
C CYS A 7 -36.02 -19.34 -1.74
N LEU A 8 -36.70 -20.29 -2.37
CA LEU A 8 -36.26 -21.26 -3.37
C LEU A 8 -36.14 -20.60 -4.77
N ARG A 9 -35.07 -20.88 -5.54
CA ARG A 9 -34.97 -20.54 -6.96
C ARG A 9 -35.54 -21.68 -7.82
N LEU A 10 -36.32 -21.28 -8.82
CA LEU A 10 -37.04 -22.11 -9.78
C LEU A 10 -36.12 -22.96 -10.68
N LEU A 11 -36.60 -24.17 -10.93
CA LEU A 11 -36.26 -25.06 -12.05
C LEU A 11 -36.86 -24.55 -13.35
N CYS A 12 -36.17 -24.75 -14.46
CA CYS A 12 -36.80 -24.84 -15.78
C CYS A 12 -36.21 -26.04 -16.52
N GLU A 13 -37.08 -26.98 -16.88
CA GLU A 13 -36.79 -28.16 -17.69
C GLU A 13 -36.71 -27.81 -19.18
N GLY A 14 -35.96 -28.63 -19.92
CA GLY A 14 -35.98 -28.71 -21.38
C GLY A 14 -35.44 -30.06 -21.84
N THR A 15 -36.33 -30.90 -22.36
CA THR A 15 -36.15 -32.30 -22.78
C THR A 15 -35.67 -32.43 -24.24
N GLY A 16 -34.97 -33.53 -24.59
CA GLY A 16 -34.70 -33.87 -26.01
C GLY A 16 -33.65 -34.95 -26.33
N LEU A 17 -34.06 -36.23 -26.18
CA LEU A 17 -33.60 -37.54 -26.72
C LEU A 17 -32.38 -37.73 -27.70
N LEU A 18 -31.51 -38.69 -27.30
CA LEU A 18 -30.94 -39.89 -28.00
C LEU A 18 -30.15 -39.82 -29.34
N ARG A 19 -28.87 -40.23 -29.34
CA ARG A 19 -28.33 -41.55 -29.82
C ARG A 19 -26.78 -41.56 -30.01
N GLY A 20 -26.15 -42.60 -29.44
CA GLY A 20 -25.07 -43.43 -30.00
C GLY A 20 -23.78 -42.82 -30.57
N GLY A 21 -22.64 -43.11 -29.94
CA GLY A 21 -21.31 -43.00 -30.55
C GLY A 21 -20.19 -43.44 -29.60
N ALA A 22 -19.60 -44.60 -29.86
CA ALA A 22 -18.40 -45.08 -29.17
C ALA A 22 -17.19 -44.19 -29.51
N GLY A 23 -16.42 -43.79 -28.50
CA GLY A 23 -15.17 -43.05 -28.65
C GLY A 23 -14.33 -43.17 -27.39
N SER A 24 -13.15 -43.77 -27.55
CA SER A 24 -12.06 -43.99 -26.59
C SER A 24 -11.71 -42.80 -25.69
N PRO A 25 -11.18 -43.02 -24.47
CA PRO A 25 -10.67 -41.92 -23.64
C PRO A 25 -9.36 -41.40 -24.23
N SER A 26 -9.34 -40.13 -24.62
CA SER A 26 -8.12 -39.39 -24.92
C SER A 26 -7.40 -39.02 -23.62
N PRO A 27 -6.06 -38.92 -23.63
CA PRO A 27 -5.26 -38.83 -22.42
C PRO A 27 -5.43 -37.48 -21.74
N SER A 28 -5.47 -37.54 -20.41
CA SER A 28 -5.40 -36.44 -19.46
C SER A 28 -4.53 -35.28 -19.96
N SER A 29 -5.13 -34.10 -20.08
CA SER A 29 -4.38 -32.85 -20.05
C SER A 29 -3.68 -32.78 -18.70
N SER A 30 -2.35 -32.91 -18.71
CA SER A 30 -1.49 -32.59 -17.58
C SER A 30 -1.58 -31.08 -17.33
N SER A 31 -2.58 -30.65 -16.57
CA SER A 31 -2.54 -29.36 -15.90
C SER A 31 -1.46 -29.45 -14.83
N SER A 32 -0.40 -28.66 -14.99
CA SER A 32 0.69 -28.54 -14.04
C SER A 32 0.16 -28.15 -12.65
N PRO A 33 0.14 -29.07 -11.66
CA PRO A 33 -0.51 -28.83 -10.36
C PRO A 33 0.34 -27.93 -9.44
N ASN A 34 1.59 -27.62 -9.82
CA ASN A 34 2.55 -26.95 -8.95
C ASN A 34 2.41 -25.42 -8.91
N PHE A 35 1.87 -24.79 -9.95
CA PHE A 35 1.78 -23.32 -10.00
C PHE A 35 0.59 -22.78 -9.18
N SER A 36 -0.54 -23.49 -9.17
CA SER A 36 -1.71 -23.09 -8.37
C SER A 36 -1.45 -23.21 -6.88
N HIS A 37 -0.82 -24.30 -6.43
CA HIS A 37 -0.54 -24.53 -5.01
C HIS A 37 0.45 -23.49 -4.45
N ALA A 38 1.49 -23.14 -5.20
CA ALA A 38 2.45 -22.11 -4.78
C ALA A 38 1.81 -20.71 -4.68
N ALA A 39 0.90 -20.39 -5.61
CA ALA A 39 0.14 -19.14 -5.56
C ALA A 39 -0.84 -19.11 -4.37
N GLU A 40 -1.55 -20.22 -4.11
CA GLU A 40 -2.46 -20.37 -2.97
C GLU A 40 -1.72 -20.25 -1.63
N GLU A 41 -0.56 -20.91 -1.51
CA GLU A 41 0.29 -20.83 -0.31
C GLU A 41 0.78 -19.40 -0.07
N LYS A 42 1.15 -18.68 -1.14
CA LYS A 42 1.54 -17.28 -1.06
C LYS A 42 0.38 -16.40 -0.57
N ILE A 43 -0.80 -16.55 -1.13
CA ILE A 43 -2.00 -15.80 -0.75
C ILE A 43 -2.38 -16.09 0.71
N GLU A 44 -2.32 -17.36 1.14
CA GLU A 44 -2.62 -17.73 2.51
C GLU A 44 -1.60 -17.11 3.48
N LYS A 45 -0.31 -17.13 3.13
CA LYS A 45 0.74 -16.49 3.93
C LYS A 45 0.51 -14.98 4.07
N GLU A 46 0.22 -14.28 2.97
CA GLU A 46 -0.12 -12.86 2.98
C GLU A 46 -1.38 -12.59 3.82
N SER A 47 -2.42 -13.43 3.71
CA SER A 47 -3.65 -13.34 4.50
C SER A 47 -3.40 -13.51 6.00
N GLN A 48 -2.56 -14.46 6.39
CA GLN A 48 -2.18 -14.68 7.79
C GLN A 48 -1.34 -13.52 8.34
N ALA A 49 -0.43 -12.98 7.53
CA ALA A 49 0.32 -11.78 7.88
C ALA A 49 -0.62 -10.56 8.06
N LEU A 50 -1.58 -10.36 7.15
CA LEU A 50 -2.52 -9.24 7.18
C LEU A 50 -3.37 -9.22 8.46
N LYS A 51 -3.75 -10.39 9.00
CA LYS A 51 -4.49 -10.50 10.28
C LYS A 51 -3.73 -9.94 11.49
N ARG A 52 -2.39 -9.83 11.38
CA ARG A 52 -1.52 -9.30 12.43
C ARG A 52 -1.31 -7.78 12.31
N VAL A 53 -1.88 -7.15 11.28
CA VAL A 53 -1.75 -5.71 11.05
C VAL A 53 -2.82 -4.96 11.85
N ALA A 54 -2.41 -3.90 12.54
CA ALA A 54 -3.33 -2.99 13.18
C ALA A 54 -4.10 -2.20 12.11
N CYS A 55 -5.42 -2.41 12.05
CA CYS A 55 -6.31 -1.67 11.16
C CYS A 55 -6.87 -0.43 11.85
N TYR A 56 -6.94 0.71 11.16
CA TYR A 56 -7.65 1.89 11.63
C TYR A 56 -9.14 1.55 11.89
N PRO A 57 -9.76 2.01 13.00
CA PRO A 57 -9.26 2.96 14.00
C PRO A 57 -8.68 2.31 15.27
N HIS A 58 -7.92 1.21 15.15
CA HIS A 58 -7.26 0.56 16.30
C HIS A 58 -6.35 1.55 17.07
N ARG A 59 -6.22 1.37 18.39
CA ARG A 59 -5.47 2.27 19.30
C ARG A 59 -3.99 2.50 18.99
N PHE A 60 -3.39 1.73 18.08
CA PHE A 60 -2.00 1.96 17.62
C PHE A 60 -1.95 2.89 16.41
N MET A 61 -3.08 3.09 15.73
CA MET A 61 -3.22 3.94 14.54
C MET A 61 -3.86 5.30 14.86
N THR A 62 -4.29 5.53 16.10
CA THR A 62 -5.09 6.70 16.51
C THR A 62 -4.48 7.48 17.67
N ARG A 63 -3.25 7.15 18.08
CA ARG A 63 -2.49 7.91 19.08
C ARG A 63 -1.01 7.97 18.72
N PRO A 64 -0.28 8.99 19.20
CA PRO A 64 1.17 9.02 19.09
C PRO A 64 1.84 7.84 19.82
N VAL A 65 2.91 7.32 19.22
CA VAL A 65 3.75 6.26 19.81
C VAL A 65 4.76 6.84 20.79
N LEU A 66 5.39 5.94 21.56
CA LEU A 66 6.49 6.31 22.45
C LEU A 66 7.83 6.37 21.69
N PRO A 67 8.68 7.39 21.95
CA PRO A 67 10.04 7.38 21.44
C PRO A 67 10.86 6.26 22.10
N VAL A 68 11.76 5.65 21.35
CA VAL A 68 12.65 4.60 21.84
C VAL A 68 13.85 5.25 22.54
N PRO A 69 14.09 5.03 23.84
CA PRO A 69 15.30 5.51 24.49
C PRO A 69 16.54 4.94 23.82
N THR A 70 17.56 5.76 23.56
CA THR A 70 18.79 5.30 22.86
C THR A 70 19.48 4.14 23.59
N SER A 71 19.39 4.08 24.93
CA SER A 71 19.92 2.97 25.73
C SER A 71 19.19 1.64 25.55
N GLN A 72 18.00 1.65 24.95
CA GLN A 72 17.21 0.45 24.65
C GLN A 72 17.40 -0.04 23.21
N ILE A 73 18.03 0.77 22.34
CA ILE A 73 18.45 0.31 21.02
C ILE A 73 19.47 -0.82 21.24
N LEU A 74 19.35 -1.90 20.45
CA LEU A 74 20.09 -3.17 20.64
C LEU A 74 19.72 -4.00 21.88
N SER A 75 18.74 -3.58 22.69
CA SER A 75 18.21 -4.49 23.72
C SER A 75 17.62 -5.76 23.10
N PRO A 76 17.66 -6.91 23.77
CA PRO A 76 17.08 -8.15 23.22
C PRO A 76 15.61 -8.02 22.83
N LEU A 77 14.84 -7.24 23.60
CA LEU A 77 13.43 -6.95 23.29
C LEU A 77 13.28 -6.10 22.03
N PHE A 78 14.10 -5.05 21.87
CA PHE A 78 14.10 -4.22 20.68
C PHE A 78 14.42 -5.05 19.42
N LEU A 79 15.47 -5.88 19.49
CA LEU A 79 15.89 -6.72 18.36
C LEU A 79 14.82 -7.74 17.98
N SER A 80 14.16 -8.38 18.97
CA SER A 80 13.05 -9.30 18.72
C SER A 80 11.89 -8.60 18.01
N ASN A 81 11.47 -7.44 18.51
CA ASN A 81 10.37 -6.68 17.90
C ASN A 81 10.73 -6.19 16.49
N LEU A 82 11.98 -5.76 16.28
CA LEU A 82 12.47 -5.32 14.97
C LEU A 82 12.49 -6.48 13.97
N MET A 83 12.88 -7.68 14.39
CA MET A 83 12.82 -8.89 13.56
C MET A 83 11.37 -9.23 13.17
N GLU A 84 10.43 -9.18 14.12
CA GLU A 84 9.01 -9.42 13.84
C GLU A 84 8.43 -8.36 12.89
N LEU A 85 8.80 -7.10 13.06
CA LEU A 85 8.39 -5.99 12.19
C LEU A 85 8.90 -6.20 10.75
N ASN A 86 10.18 -6.56 10.61
CA ASN A 86 10.79 -6.85 9.30
C ASN A 86 10.13 -8.04 8.61
N GLN A 87 9.88 -9.12 9.36
CA GLN A 87 9.22 -10.31 8.82
C GLN A 87 7.81 -9.97 8.33
N LEU A 88 7.03 -9.24 9.12
CA LEU A 88 5.67 -8.83 8.76
C LEU A 88 5.66 -7.92 7.52
N ALA A 89 6.55 -6.92 7.47
CA ALA A 89 6.67 -6.03 6.30
C ALA A 89 7.08 -6.80 5.04
N THR A 90 7.98 -7.79 5.17
CA THR A 90 8.43 -8.65 4.07
C THR A 90 7.31 -9.53 3.54
N ASP A 91 6.58 -10.19 4.44
CA ASP A 91 5.46 -11.07 4.09
C ASP A 91 4.32 -10.32 3.40
N LEU A 92 4.19 -9.02 3.67
CA LEU A 92 3.20 -8.13 3.05
C LEU A 92 3.75 -7.32 1.87
N HIS A 93 4.99 -7.58 1.44
CA HIS A 93 5.64 -6.90 0.31
C HIS A 93 5.61 -5.36 0.39
N CYS A 94 5.75 -4.80 1.59
CA CYS A 94 5.65 -3.36 1.81
C CYS A 94 6.88 -2.60 1.31
N LEU A 95 6.70 -1.38 0.79
CA LEU A 95 7.80 -0.44 0.52
C LEU A 95 8.28 0.26 1.80
N SER A 96 7.35 0.49 2.70
CA SER A 96 7.57 1.05 4.03
C SER A 96 6.61 0.46 5.03
N PHE A 97 7.01 0.42 6.28
CA PHE A 97 6.18 -0.10 7.36
C PHE A 97 6.58 0.53 8.69
N SER A 98 5.64 0.71 9.60
CA SER A 98 5.90 1.34 10.91
C SER A 98 5.49 0.40 12.04
N ALA A 99 6.24 0.47 13.15
CA ALA A 99 5.97 -0.30 14.36
C ALA A 99 4.49 -0.30 14.84
N PRO A 100 3.75 0.83 14.86
CA PRO A 100 2.33 0.82 15.23
C PRO A 100 1.46 -0.12 14.38
N LYS A 101 1.78 -0.30 13.08
CA LYS A 101 1.08 -1.26 12.21
C LYS A 101 1.25 -2.71 12.65
N ALA A 102 2.32 -3.03 13.39
CA ALA A 102 2.59 -4.34 13.97
C ALA A 102 2.21 -4.43 15.46
N HIS A 103 1.37 -3.52 15.97
CA HIS A 103 1.02 -3.43 17.40
C HIS A 103 2.20 -3.14 18.33
N TRP A 104 3.29 -2.56 17.81
CA TRP A 104 4.46 -2.18 18.59
C TRP A 104 4.44 -0.66 18.88
N ASP A 105 4.37 -0.30 20.16
CA ASP A 105 4.35 1.10 20.62
C ASP A 105 5.73 1.75 20.60
N ALA A 106 6.31 1.95 19.41
CA ALA A 106 7.63 2.52 19.26
C ALA A 106 7.73 3.40 18.02
N ALA A 107 8.56 4.45 18.10
CA ALA A 107 8.91 5.29 16.97
C ALA A 107 9.95 4.60 16.07
N VAL A 108 9.52 3.57 15.32
CA VAL A 108 10.37 2.81 14.39
C VAL A 108 9.69 2.69 13.04
N ILE A 109 10.44 3.01 11.97
CA ILE A 109 10.02 2.93 10.58
C ILE A 109 11.01 2.04 9.81
N LEU A 110 10.47 1.18 8.96
CA LEU A 110 11.18 0.43 7.93
C LEU A 110 10.94 1.11 6.59
N LEU A 111 12.00 1.29 5.80
CA LEU A 111 11.95 1.92 4.49
C LEU A 111 12.84 1.16 3.50
N LYS A 112 12.31 0.81 2.34
CA LYS A 112 13.14 0.26 1.26
C LYS A 112 13.88 1.36 0.49
N ASP A 113 15.07 1.01 0.02
CA ASP A 113 15.84 1.85 -0.92
C ASP A 113 15.17 1.89 -2.31
N SER A 114 14.67 0.75 -2.77
CA SER A 114 13.96 0.59 -4.04
C SER A 114 12.89 -0.51 -3.93
N PRO A 115 11.93 -0.61 -4.86
CA PRO A 115 10.88 -1.63 -4.81
C PRO A 115 11.41 -3.06 -4.75
N ASP A 116 12.52 -3.33 -5.45
CA ASP A 116 13.17 -4.64 -5.53
C ASP A 116 14.14 -4.92 -4.37
N ALA A 117 14.38 -3.94 -3.50
CA ALA A 117 15.22 -4.13 -2.33
C ALA A 117 14.63 -5.19 -1.40
N LYS A 118 15.49 -6.10 -0.94
CA LYS A 118 15.13 -7.17 0.00
C LYS A 118 15.17 -6.68 1.44
N GLU A 119 16.17 -5.87 1.75
CA GLU A 119 16.41 -5.36 3.09
C GLU A 119 15.72 -4.01 3.29
N TYR A 120 15.31 -3.75 4.54
CA TYR A 120 14.79 -2.46 4.95
C TYR A 120 15.88 -1.66 5.64
N GLU A 121 15.95 -0.37 5.30
CA GLU A 121 16.60 0.62 6.13
C GLU A 121 15.73 0.91 7.36
N VAL A 122 16.32 0.86 8.55
CA VAL A 122 15.62 1.12 9.81
C VAL A 122 15.80 2.57 10.24
N TRP A 123 14.72 3.22 10.64
CA TRP A 123 14.70 4.56 11.20
C TRP A 123 14.09 4.51 12.61
N VAL A 124 14.90 4.78 13.62
CA VAL A 124 14.48 4.88 15.02
C VAL A 124 14.41 6.35 15.42
N ASN A 125 13.31 6.75 16.06
CA ASN A 125 12.97 8.13 16.38
C ASN A 125 13.17 9.12 15.21
N PRO A 126 12.64 8.84 14.01
CA PRO A 126 12.80 9.74 12.88
C PRO A 126 12.09 11.07 13.14
N SER A 127 12.70 12.16 12.69
CA SER A 127 12.20 13.52 12.80
C SER A 127 12.43 14.27 11.50
N VAL A 128 11.35 14.89 10.99
CA VAL A 128 11.37 15.75 9.81
C VAL A 128 10.62 17.04 10.17
N PRO A 129 11.32 18.13 10.50
CA PRO A 129 10.65 19.38 10.84
C PRO A 129 9.80 19.92 9.69
N GLY A 130 8.54 20.27 9.97
CA GLY A 130 7.65 20.99 9.04
C GLY A 130 7.13 20.19 7.85
N TYR A 131 7.28 18.86 7.84
CA TYR A 131 6.84 18.05 6.69
C TYR A 131 5.32 18.01 6.49
N ASP A 132 4.56 18.26 7.56
CA ASP A 132 3.10 18.32 7.57
C ASP A 132 2.54 19.74 7.48
N ASP A 133 3.41 20.75 7.28
CA ASP A 133 2.99 22.12 7.04
C ASP A 133 2.48 22.29 5.59
N ARG A 134 1.15 22.34 5.45
CA ARG A 134 0.48 22.55 4.16
C ARG A 134 0.67 23.95 3.58
N ASN A 135 1.10 24.92 4.39
CA ASN A 135 1.40 26.28 3.94
C ASN A 135 2.87 26.48 3.59
N ALA A 136 3.68 25.41 3.65
CA ALA A 136 5.08 25.48 3.28
C ALA A 136 5.25 25.94 1.82
N VAL A 137 6.26 26.78 1.58
CA VAL A 137 6.65 27.25 0.24
C VAL A 137 7.47 26.17 -0.52
N ALA A 138 7.67 25.00 0.10
CA ALA A 138 8.40 23.90 -0.52
C ALA A 138 7.65 23.39 -1.76
N PRO A 139 8.37 22.94 -2.80
CA PRO A 139 7.76 22.19 -3.90
C PRO A 139 6.95 21.01 -3.34
N MET A 140 5.73 20.80 -3.85
CA MET A 140 4.81 19.76 -3.39
C MET A 140 4.53 18.74 -4.50
N TYR A 141 4.26 17.49 -4.08
CA TYR A 141 3.65 16.46 -4.90
C TYR A 141 2.26 16.09 -4.38
N GLY A 142 1.29 15.97 -5.27
CA GLY A 142 0.03 15.27 -5.01
C GLY A 142 0.16 13.80 -5.38
N MET A 143 -0.45 12.89 -4.62
CA MET A 143 -0.48 11.46 -4.95
C MET A 143 -1.69 10.78 -4.32
N TRP A 144 -2.23 9.79 -5.03
CA TRP A 144 -3.12 8.79 -4.44
C TRP A 144 -2.32 7.80 -3.58
N GLU A 145 -2.43 7.93 -2.27
CA GLU A 145 -1.85 7.01 -1.30
C GLU A 145 -2.84 5.92 -0.91
N ASN A 146 -2.33 4.71 -0.69
CA ASN A 146 -3.05 3.63 -0.03
C ASN A 146 -2.33 3.27 1.28
N CYS A 147 -3.00 2.50 2.14
CA CYS A 147 -2.40 1.96 3.35
C CYS A 147 -3.05 0.66 3.71
N ILE A 148 -2.25 -0.36 4.00
CA ILE A 148 -2.71 -1.67 4.44
C ILE A 148 -3.57 -1.60 5.72
N SER A 149 -3.30 -0.62 6.59
CA SER A 149 -4.08 -0.37 7.81
C SER A 149 -5.38 0.42 7.56
N CYS A 150 -5.62 0.95 6.36
CA CYS A 150 -6.78 1.80 6.04
C CYS A 150 -7.82 1.10 5.14
N GLY A 151 -7.77 -0.24 5.10
CA GLY A 151 -8.64 -1.06 4.26
C GLY A 151 -8.41 -0.81 2.77
N ALA A 152 -9.43 -1.10 1.95
CA ALA A 152 -9.39 -0.86 0.50
C ALA A 152 -9.72 0.61 0.16
N SER A 153 -9.06 1.55 0.84
CA SER A 153 -9.23 2.99 0.65
C SER A 153 -7.98 3.61 0.05
N MET A 154 -8.18 4.58 -0.82
CA MET A 154 -7.15 5.48 -1.32
C MET A 154 -7.52 6.92 -0.97
N ALA A 155 -6.53 7.73 -0.65
CA ALA A 155 -6.72 9.14 -0.38
C ALA A 155 -5.73 9.98 -1.19
N TRP A 156 -6.19 11.12 -1.70
CA TRP A 156 -5.33 12.09 -2.35
C TRP A 156 -4.60 12.92 -1.28
N VAL A 157 -3.28 12.86 -1.29
CA VAL A 157 -2.45 13.51 -0.26
C VAL A 157 -1.37 14.36 -0.93
N VAL A 158 -1.24 15.60 -0.45
CA VAL A 158 -0.24 16.56 -0.91
C VAL A 158 0.88 16.67 0.13
N ARG A 159 2.13 16.47 -0.30
CA ARG A 159 3.32 16.48 0.58
C ARG A 159 4.52 17.14 -0.10
N PRO A 160 5.53 17.60 0.66
CA PRO A 160 6.78 18.09 0.10
C PRO A 160 7.46 17.07 -0.83
N GLN A 161 8.07 17.54 -1.92
CA GLN A 161 8.80 16.68 -2.86
C GLN A 161 10.07 16.08 -2.26
N ARG A 162 10.65 16.78 -1.28
CA ARG A 162 11.93 16.47 -0.66
C ARG A 162 11.89 16.86 0.82
N ILE A 163 12.52 16.04 1.65
CA ILE A 163 12.63 16.24 3.09
C ILE A 163 14.05 15.94 3.57
N THR A 164 14.41 16.49 4.73
CA THR A 164 15.61 16.07 5.47
C THR A 164 15.15 15.36 6.73
N CYS A 165 15.46 14.07 6.84
CA CYS A 165 15.13 13.26 8.01
C CYS A 165 16.37 13.09 8.88
N SER A 166 16.19 13.23 10.19
CA SER A 166 17.18 12.89 11.20
C SER A 166 16.63 11.82 12.14
N GLY A 167 17.49 10.94 12.64
CA GLY A 167 17.11 9.89 13.59
C GLY A 167 18.29 8.98 13.91
N TYR A 168 17.98 7.73 14.24
CA TYR A 168 18.97 6.69 14.50
C TYR A 168 18.75 5.49 13.58
N ASP A 169 19.80 4.72 13.34
CA ASP A 169 19.72 3.39 12.72
C ASP A 169 19.43 2.28 13.76
N GLU A 170 19.36 1.03 13.30
CA GLU A 170 19.16 -0.15 14.14
C GLU A 170 20.30 -0.43 15.13
N HIS A 171 21.46 0.19 14.92
CA HIS A 171 22.64 0.09 15.77
C HIS A 171 22.74 1.24 16.80
N GLY A 172 21.82 2.21 16.73
CA GLY A 172 21.82 3.38 17.60
C GLY A 172 22.77 4.49 17.14
N SER A 173 23.30 4.41 15.91
CA SER A 173 24.09 5.48 15.31
C SER A 173 23.16 6.56 14.78
N GLN A 174 23.52 7.82 15.00
CA GLN A 174 22.77 8.93 14.41
C GLN A 174 22.93 8.95 12.90
N LYS A 175 21.84 9.23 12.19
CA LYS A 175 21.87 9.47 10.75
C LYS A 175 20.98 10.64 10.36
N VAL A 176 21.42 11.35 9.34
CA VAL A 176 20.69 12.43 8.68
C VAL A 176 20.76 12.18 7.19
N GLN A 177 19.60 12.17 6.53
CA GLN A 177 19.52 11.92 5.10
C GLN A 177 18.50 12.86 4.44
N VAL A 178 18.82 13.28 3.22
CA VAL A 178 17.88 13.96 2.33
C VAL A 178 17.18 12.89 1.51
N LEU A 179 15.85 12.83 1.62
CA LEU A 179 15.01 11.91 0.85
C LEU A 179 14.16 12.71 -0.13
N ASP A 180 13.92 12.17 -1.31
CA ASP A 180 12.96 12.69 -2.28
C ASP A 180 12.12 11.57 -2.91
N GLY A 181 11.20 11.96 -3.79
CA GLY A 181 10.37 11.04 -4.56
C GLY A 181 9.57 10.06 -3.69
N MET A 182 9.56 8.78 -4.09
CA MET A 182 8.79 7.75 -3.38
C MET A 182 9.31 7.48 -1.97
N ARG A 183 10.63 7.59 -1.74
CA ARG A 183 11.20 7.39 -0.40
C ARG A 183 10.76 8.47 0.57
N ALA A 184 10.78 9.73 0.15
CA ALA A 184 10.23 10.83 0.94
C ALA A 184 8.74 10.63 1.23
N ARG A 185 7.96 10.26 0.21
CA ARG A 185 6.53 9.96 0.33
C ARG A 185 6.26 8.88 1.37
N CYS A 186 6.92 7.73 1.24
CA CYS A 186 6.81 6.61 2.16
C CYS A 186 7.22 6.98 3.58
N LEU A 187 8.36 7.66 3.77
CA LEU A 187 8.79 8.05 5.10
C LEU A 187 7.78 9.00 5.77
N MET A 188 7.28 10.02 5.06
CA MET A 188 6.26 10.93 5.60
C MET A 188 4.95 10.21 5.93
N HIS A 189 4.54 9.25 5.10
CA HIS A 189 3.39 8.39 5.39
C HIS A 189 3.58 7.59 6.68
N GLU A 190 4.75 6.99 6.88
CA GLU A 190 5.04 6.23 8.10
C GLU A 190 5.21 7.13 9.33
N LEU A 191 5.71 8.36 9.16
CA LEU A 191 5.77 9.38 10.22
C LEU A 191 4.39 9.76 10.74
N ASP A 192 3.38 9.83 9.86
CA ASP A 192 2.00 10.08 10.28
C ASP A 192 1.51 9.01 11.24
N HIS A 193 1.79 7.74 10.96
CA HIS A 193 1.41 6.62 11.84
C HIS A 193 2.10 6.69 13.20
N LEU A 194 3.34 7.19 13.27
CA LEU A 194 4.00 7.44 14.57
C LEU A 194 3.28 8.52 15.39
N MET A 195 2.58 9.46 14.74
CA MET A 195 1.76 10.47 15.40
C MET A 195 0.30 10.04 15.61
N GLY A 196 -0.07 8.81 15.22
CA GLY A 196 -1.45 8.35 15.25
C GLY A 196 -2.35 9.03 14.22
N LYS A 197 -1.77 9.55 13.14
CA LYS A 197 -2.47 10.11 11.98
C LYS A 197 -2.40 9.11 10.83
N THR A 198 -3.36 9.19 9.92
CA THR A 198 -3.45 8.35 8.73
C THR A 198 -3.62 9.19 7.47
N ILE A 199 -3.73 8.54 6.32
CA ILE A 199 -4.06 9.21 5.05
C ILE A 199 -5.40 9.96 5.10
N PHE A 200 -6.33 9.56 5.99
CA PHE A 200 -7.61 10.23 6.17
C PHE A 200 -7.47 11.59 6.87
N ASP A 201 -6.44 11.76 7.68
CA ASP A 201 -6.13 13.04 8.32
C ASP A 201 -5.35 13.96 7.37
N GLN A 202 -4.59 13.38 6.43
CA GLN A 202 -3.72 14.12 5.52
C GLN A 202 -4.39 14.59 4.23
N THR A 203 -5.55 14.04 3.88
CA THR A 203 -6.36 14.58 2.80
C THR A 203 -6.92 15.98 3.14
N THR A 204 -7.31 16.74 2.12
CA THR A 204 -7.99 18.04 2.24
C THR A 204 -9.47 17.93 2.55
N GLY A 205 -10.11 16.82 2.19
CA GLY A 205 -11.54 16.62 2.37
C GLY A 205 -11.97 15.17 2.13
N PRO A 206 -13.21 14.80 2.53
CA PRO A 206 -13.73 13.45 2.35
C PRO A 206 -13.92 13.06 0.87
N GLU A 207 -14.14 14.01 -0.03
CA GLU A 207 -14.26 13.78 -1.48
C GLU A 207 -12.97 13.25 -2.12
N PHE A 208 -11.85 13.49 -1.46
CA PHE A 208 -10.53 13.00 -1.85
C PHE A 208 -10.21 11.61 -1.27
N VAL A 209 -11.17 10.95 -0.63
CA VAL A 209 -11.06 9.57 -0.16
C VAL A 209 -12.02 8.70 -0.96
N VAL A 210 -11.46 7.70 -1.64
CA VAL A 210 -12.23 6.79 -2.49
C VAL A 210 -11.86 5.34 -2.19
N SER A 211 -12.77 4.40 -2.48
CA SER A 211 -12.41 2.99 -2.41
C SER A 211 -11.51 2.58 -3.57
N SER A 212 -10.76 1.49 -3.41
CA SER A 212 -9.96 0.93 -4.51
C SER A 212 -10.79 0.56 -5.74
N VAL A 213 -12.05 0.15 -5.53
CA VAL A 213 -13.00 -0.14 -6.61
C VAL A 213 -13.41 1.14 -7.35
N ALA A 214 -13.73 2.21 -6.60
CA ALA A 214 -14.09 3.49 -7.20
C ALA A 214 -12.91 4.08 -8.00
N MET A 215 -11.67 3.91 -7.50
CA MET A 215 -10.46 4.31 -8.22
C MET A 215 -10.25 3.52 -9.51
N ALA A 216 -10.48 2.20 -9.50
CA ALA A 216 -10.40 1.38 -10.71
C ALA A 216 -11.39 1.85 -11.79
N GLN A 217 -12.49 2.49 -11.36
CA GLN A 217 -13.51 3.08 -12.22
C GLN A 217 -13.34 4.60 -12.39
N ARG A 218 -12.14 5.15 -12.16
CA ARG A 218 -11.83 6.61 -12.29
C ARG A 218 -12.26 7.21 -13.63
N HIS A 219 -12.21 6.44 -14.71
CA HIS A 219 -12.66 6.88 -16.03
C HIS A 219 -14.15 7.26 -16.10
N LEU A 220 -14.97 6.79 -15.15
CA LEU A 220 -16.38 7.15 -15.01
C LEU A 220 -16.61 8.42 -14.17
N TRP A 221 -15.56 8.96 -13.54
CA TRP A 221 -15.70 10.17 -12.73
C TRP A 221 -15.93 11.41 -13.61
N PRO A 222 -16.63 12.42 -13.08
CA PRO A 222 -16.60 13.76 -13.67
C PRO A 222 -15.16 14.25 -13.83
N ALA A 223 -14.87 14.98 -14.92
CA ALA A 223 -13.50 15.36 -15.28
C ALA A 223 -12.71 16.15 -14.19
N ASN A 224 -13.41 16.83 -13.29
CA ASN A 224 -12.79 17.62 -12.20
C ASN A 224 -13.00 16.98 -10.81
N PHE A 225 -13.47 15.73 -10.74
CA PHE A 225 -13.67 15.06 -9.46
C PHE A 225 -12.43 14.23 -9.06
N PRO A 226 -11.94 14.34 -7.80
CA PRO A 226 -12.27 15.36 -6.80
C PRO A 226 -11.57 16.71 -7.07
N SER A 227 -10.54 16.71 -7.91
CA SER A 227 -9.87 17.88 -8.47
C SER A 227 -9.26 17.50 -9.83
N ALA A 228 -8.81 18.46 -10.63
CA ALA A 228 -8.18 18.17 -11.91
C ALA A 228 -6.87 17.37 -11.72
N GLU A 229 -6.08 17.76 -10.71
CA GLU A 229 -4.80 17.17 -10.35
C GLU A 229 -4.97 15.71 -9.89
N ALA A 230 -5.94 15.47 -9.00
CA ALA A 230 -6.26 14.13 -8.52
C ALA A 230 -6.88 13.27 -9.63
N TYR A 231 -7.72 13.84 -10.49
CA TYR A 231 -8.33 13.12 -11.60
C TYR A 231 -7.27 12.66 -12.61
N MET A 232 -6.33 13.52 -13.01
CA MET A 232 -5.35 13.16 -14.04
C MET A 232 -4.21 12.26 -13.56
N THR A 233 -4.04 12.12 -12.24
CA THR A 233 -2.92 11.36 -11.66
C THR A 233 -3.31 9.91 -11.40
N ILE A 234 -2.56 9.00 -12.02
CA ILE A 234 -2.74 7.56 -11.83
C ILE A 234 -2.13 7.15 -10.47
N PRO A 235 -2.73 6.20 -9.74
CA PRO A 235 -2.13 5.66 -8.53
C PRO A 235 -0.65 5.27 -8.69
N GLY A 236 0.14 5.66 -7.70
CA GLY A 236 1.60 5.51 -7.69
C GLY A 236 2.39 6.58 -8.46
N GLN A 237 1.73 7.46 -9.23
CA GLN A 237 2.37 8.63 -9.84
C GLN A 237 2.26 9.86 -8.93
N PHE A 238 3.11 10.85 -9.19
CA PHE A 238 3.00 12.17 -8.57
C PHE A 238 2.37 13.17 -9.52
N PHE A 239 1.63 14.12 -8.96
CA PHE A 239 1.33 15.39 -9.59
C PHE A 239 2.31 16.45 -9.09
N ASP A 240 3.14 17.01 -9.97
CA ASP A 240 4.09 18.08 -9.68
C ASP A 240 3.38 19.43 -9.75
N TYR A 241 3.12 20.05 -8.60
CA TYR A 241 2.46 21.36 -8.55
C TYR A 241 3.33 22.51 -9.09
N VAL A 242 4.66 22.32 -9.19
CA VAL A 242 5.55 23.32 -9.78
C VAL A 242 5.51 23.23 -11.30
N ARG A 243 5.55 22.01 -11.84
CA ARG A 243 5.54 21.77 -13.30
C ARG A 243 4.16 21.64 -13.90
N ASN A 244 3.12 21.53 -13.07
CA ASN A 244 1.73 21.29 -13.46
C ASN A 244 1.57 20.06 -14.38
N THR A 245 2.25 18.96 -14.05
CA THR A 245 2.24 17.71 -14.82
C THR A 245 2.32 16.50 -13.91
N THR A 246 1.86 15.34 -14.40
CA THR A 246 2.15 14.07 -13.75
C THR A 246 3.59 13.67 -14.02
N VAL A 247 4.23 13.07 -13.02
CA VAL A 247 5.59 12.53 -13.10
C VAL A 247 5.64 11.14 -12.49
N ILE A 248 6.41 10.26 -13.11
CA ILE A 248 6.75 8.97 -12.51
C ILE A 248 7.71 9.24 -11.34
N PRO A 249 7.51 8.61 -10.16
CA PRO A 249 8.43 8.77 -9.05
C PRO A 249 9.87 8.45 -9.49
N PRO A 250 10.83 9.35 -9.22
CA PRO A 250 12.23 9.11 -9.56
C PRO A 250 12.72 7.77 -8.99
N GLY A 251 13.34 6.95 -9.82
CA GLY A 251 13.82 5.61 -9.46
C GLY A 251 12.79 4.49 -9.58
N MET A 252 11.53 4.78 -9.92
CA MET A 252 10.49 3.78 -10.19
C MET A 252 10.19 3.60 -11.68
N GLU A 253 10.96 4.20 -12.58
CA GLU A 253 10.73 4.17 -14.03
C GLU A 253 10.72 2.75 -14.58
N TRP A 254 11.64 1.90 -14.12
CA TRP A 254 11.72 0.51 -14.57
C TRP A 254 10.57 -0.35 -14.05
N TRP A 255 10.20 -0.16 -12.77
CA TRP A 255 9.04 -0.80 -12.16
C TRP A 255 7.75 -0.43 -12.89
N TYR A 256 7.56 0.85 -13.22
CA TYR A 256 6.44 1.32 -14.04
C TYR A 256 6.47 0.73 -15.46
N ALA A 257 7.62 0.74 -16.12
CA ALA A 257 7.75 0.20 -17.48
C ALA A 257 7.38 -1.29 -17.59
N GLN A 258 7.47 -2.06 -16.50
CA GLN A 258 7.07 -3.46 -16.46
C GLN A 258 5.59 -3.65 -16.09
N ASN A 259 5.11 -2.90 -15.09
CA ASN A 259 3.80 -3.14 -14.49
C ASN A 259 2.67 -2.32 -15.15
N THR A 260 2.97 -1.32 -15.98
CA THR A 260 1.95 -0.49 -16.67
C THR A 260 1.82 -0.81 -18.17
N ARG A 261 2.59 -1.77 -18.69
CA ARG A 261 2.50 -2.22 -20.09
C ARG A 261 1.17 -2.88 -20.46
N GLU A 262 0.35 -3.27 -19.47
CA GLU A 262 -0.93 -3.94 -19.70
C GLU A 262 -2.07 -2.98 -20.07
N GLU A 263 -2.02 -1.69 -19.70
CA GLU A 263 -3.11 -0.75 -20.03
C GLU A 263 -3.09 -0.28 -21.50
N PHE A 264 -1.92 -0.19 -22.14
CA PHE A 264 -1.80 0.27 -23.53
C PHE A 264 -2.08 -0.80 -24.59
N GLY A 265 -2.31 -2.06 -24.18
CA GLY A 265 -2.62 -3.16 -25.10
C GLY A 265 -4.03 -3.08 -25.72
N ASN A 266 -4.97 -2.41 -25.05
CA ASN A 266 -6.38 -2.40 -25.44
C ASN A 266 -6.76 -1.28 -26.44
N ASP A 267 -5.97 -0.22 -26.55
CA ASP A 267 -6.24 0.86 -27.52
C ASP A 267 -5.92 0.50 -28.97
N ARG A 268 -5.24 -0.64 -29.22
CA ARG A 268 -4.95 -1.13 -30.57
C ARG A 268 -6.02 -2.02 -31.18
N ILE A 269 -7.08 -2.37 -30.44
CA ILE A 269 -8.16 -3.24 -30.93
C ILE A 269 -9.34 -2.42 -31.52
N ALA A 270 -9.31 -1.09 -31.36
CA ALA A 270 -10.29 -0.18 -31.96
C ALA A 270 -9.77 0.49 -33.25
N ARG A 271 -9.28 -0.30 -34.22
CA ARG A 271 -9.10 0.13 -35.62
C ARG A 271 -9.46 -0.99 -36.59
#